data_AF-A0A3B1BUM8-F1
#
_entry.id   AF-A0A3B1BUM8-F1
#
_cell.length_a   1.000
_cell.length_b   1.000
_cell.length_c   1.000
_cell.angle_alpha   90.00
_cell.angle_beta   90.00
_cell.angle_gamma   90.00
#
_symmetry.space_group_name_H-M   'P 1'
#
loop_
_entity.id
_entity.type
_entity.pdbx_description
1 polymer ?
#
loop_
_entity_poly.entity_id
_entity_poly.type
_entity_poly.pdbx_seq_one_letter_code
_entity_poly.pdbx_strand_id
1 'polypeptide(L)' 'MEQIRKFSQYLKEVKIETKKVTFPSRKDTIATTIAVLVVVMLIGFYLGVVDFILSKLVGLALN' A
#
# COMPACT_ATOMS: atom_id res chain seq x y z
N MET A 1 -40.13 17.32 10.02
CA MET A 1 -39.25 18.26 10.76
C MET A 1 -38.15 17.54 11.56
N GLU A 2 -38.45 16.44 12.26
CA GLU A 2 -37.47 15.71 13.10
C GLU A 2 -36.31 15.05 12.30
N GLN A 3 -36.62 14.47 11.13
CA GLN A 3 -35.61 13.80 10.28
C GLN A 3 -34.56 14.74 9.70
N ILE A 4 -34.95 15.98 9.38
CA ILE A 4 -34.02 17.02 8.88
C ILE A 4 -33.00 17.39 9.97
N ARG A 5 -33.44 17.41 11.23
CA ARG A 5 -32.57 17.68 12.38
C ARG A 5 -31.57 16.55 12.62
N LYS A 6 -32.02 15.29 12.55
CA LYS A 6 -31.14 14.10 12.65
C LYS A 6 -30.08 14.07 11.55
N PHE A 7 -30.46 14.39 10.30
CA PHE A 7 -29.53 14.41 9.17
C PHE A 7 -28.46 15.51 9.32
N SER A 8 -28.85 16.72 9.73
CA SER A 8 -27.91 17.81 10.02
C SER A 8 -26.92 17.45 11.13
N GLN A 9 -27.40 16.74 12.16
CA GLN A 9 -26.59 16.27 13.28
C GLN A 9 -25.60 15.18 12.85
N TYR A 10 -26.03 14.24 12.00
CA TYR A 10 -25.19 13.19 11.42
C TYR A 10 -24.05 13.76 10.57
N LEU A 11 -24.32 14.76 9.72
CA LEU A 11 -23.26 15.44 8.95
C LEU A 11 -22.25 16.18 9.86
N LYS A 12 -22.72 16.69 10.99
CA LYS A 12 -21.87 17.34 11.99
C LYS A 12 -20.95 16.33 12.67
N GLU A 13 -21.47 15.17 13.02
CA GLU A 13 -20.72 14.05 13.61
C GLU A 13 -19.70 13.49 12.62
N VAL A 14 -20.08 13.23 11.37
CA VAL A 14 -19.16 12.79 10.31
C VAL A 14 -18.00 13.77 10.14
N LYS A 15 -18.27 15.09 10.10
CA LYS A 15 -17.22 16.12 10.00
C LYS A 15 -16.26 16.12 11.20
N ILE A 16 -16.74 15.76 12.39
CA ILE A 16 -15.92 15.63 13.60
C ILE A 16 -15.05 14.37 13.53
N GLU A 17 -15.58 13.25 13.03
CA GLU A 17 -14.82 12.00 12.88
C GLU A 17 -13.79 12.07 11.77
N THR A 18 -14.10 12.70 10.63
CA THR A 18 -13.11 12.93 9.56
C THR A 18 -11.95 13.79 10.03
N LYS A 19 -12.12 14.66 11.03
CA LYS A 19 -11.02 15.41 11.65
C LYS A 19 -10.12 14.56 12.56
N LYS A 20 -10.60 13.40 13.02
CA LYS A 20 -9.78 12.42 13.76
C LYS A 20 -8.91 11.58 12.83
N VAL A 21 -9.17 11.61 11.51
CA VAL A 21 -8.31 10.98 10.50
C VAL A 21 -7.02 11.79 10.42
N THR A 22 -5.98 11.28 11.05
CA THR A 22 -4.62 11.81 10.93
C THR A 22 -4.11 11.46 9.54
N PHE A 23 -4.24 12.39 8.60
CA PHE A 23 -3.58 12.23 7.32
C PHE A 23 -2.06 12.21 7.51
N PRO A 24 -1.36 11.24 6.90
CA PRO A 24 0.09 11.18 6.99
C PRO A 24 0.69 12.48 6.45
N SER A 25 1.73 12.97 7.12
CA SER A 25 2.46 14.13 6.60
C SER A 25 3.17 13.74 5.31
N ARG A 26 3.47 14.71 4.43
CA ARG A 26 4.21 14.45 3.17
C ARG A 26 5.53 13.69 3.43
N LYS A 27 6.15 13.88 4.60
CA LYS A 27 7.38 13.20 4.99
C LYS A 27 7.16 11.71 5.25
N ASP A 28 6.05 11.35 5.91
CA ASP A 28 5.72 9.97 6.24
C ASP A 28 5.33 9.19 4.98
N THR A 29 4.61 9.82 4.06
CA THR A 29 4.27 9.22 2.76
C THR A 29 5.51 8.91 1.93
N ILE A 30 6.49 9.83 1.92
CA ILE A 30 7.76 9.60 1.20
C ILE A 30 8.56 8.49 1.87
N ALA A 31 8.67 8.50 3.21
CA ALA A 31 9.40 7.47 3.95
C ALA A 31 8.83 6.07 3.73
N THR A 32 7.51 5.93 3.80
CA THR A 32 6.81 4.65 3.55
C THR A 32 6.95 4.21 2.09
N THR A 33 6.90 5.12 1.13
CA THR A 33 7.12 4.80 -0.30
C THR A 33 8.54 4.29 -0.56
N ILE A 34 9.56 4.94 0.03
CA ILE A 34 10.96 4.52 -0.11
C ILE A 34 11.15 3.13 0.51
N ALA A 35 10.59 2.88 1.69
CA ALA A 35 10.67 1.57 2.34
C ALA A 35 10.08 0.46 1.44
N VAL A 36 8.91 0.72 0.85
CA VAL A 36 8.26 -0.23 -0.08
C VAL A 36 9.14 -0.47 -1.31
N LEU A 37 9.71 0.58 -1.91
CA LEU A 37 10.60 0.43 -3.08
C LEU A 37 11.83 -0.44 -2.78
N VAL A 38 12.43 -0.28 -1.60
CA VAL A 38 13.57 -1.11 -1.18
C VAL A 38 13.15 -2.58 -1.07
N VAL A 39 12.03 -2.86 -0.41
CA VAL A 39 11.53 -4.23 -0.23
C VAL A 39 11.20 -4.87 -1.58
N VAL A 40 10.55 -4.14 -2.49
CA VAL A 40 10.21 -4.63 -3.83
C VAL A 40 11.47 -4.92 -4.65
N MET A 41 12.49 -4.05 -4.60
CA MET A 41 13.76 -4.32 -5.27
C MET A 41 14.44 -5.58 -4.74
N LEU A 42 14.46 -5.79 -3.43
CA LEU A 42 15.07 -6.99 -2.83
C LEU A 42 14.33 -8.27 -3.25
N ILE A 43 13.00 -8.28 -3.18
CA ILE A 43 12.19 -9.43 -3.58
C ILE A 43 12.33 -9.69 -5.09
N GLY A 44 12.24 -8.64 -5.91
CA GLY A 44 12.37 -8.76 -7.36
C GLY A 44 13.74 -9.28 -7.79
N PHE A 45 14.81 -8.83 -7.11
CA PHE A 45 16.15 -9.35 -7.35
C PHE A 45 16.26 -10.83 -6.97
N TYR A 46 15.75 -11.21 -5.80
CA TYR A 46 15.75 -12.61 -5.35
C TYR A 46 15.01 -13.53 -6.35
N LEU A 47 13.78 -13.17 -6.71
CA LEU A 47 13.00 -13.94 -7.67
C LEU A 47 13.70 -14.01 -9.03
N GLY A 48 14.22 -12.89 -9.54
CA GLY A 48 14.93 -12.86 -10.81
C GLY A 48 16.18 -13.75 -10.84
N VAL A 49 16.94 -13.82 -9.74
CA VAL A 49 18.09 -14.75 -9.63
C VAL A 49 17.60 -16.21 -9.64
N VAL A 50 16.56 -16.52 -8.87
CA VAL A 50 15.97 -17.86 -8.80
C VAL A 50 15.44 -18.31 -10.17
N ASP A 51 14.69 -17.45 -10.85
CA ASP A 51 14.15 -17.70 -12.19
C ASP A 51 15.26 -17.91 -13.22
N PHE A 52 16.36 -17.15 -13.13
CA PHE A 52 17.51 -17.31 -14.01
C PHE A 52 18.19 -18.67 -13.83
N ILE A 53 18.38 -19.11 -12.57
CA ILE A 53 18.97 -20.40 -12.25
C ILE A 53 18.06 -21.53 -12.74
N LEU A 54 16.76 -21.46 -12.41
CA LEU A 54 15.77 -22.45 -12.84
C LEU A 54 15.71 -22.55 -14.37
N SER A 55 15.70 -21.42 -15.08
CA SER A 55 15.66 -21.40 -16.55
C SER A 55 16.87 -22.12 -17.16
N LYS A 56 18.06 -21.94 -16.58
CA LYS A 56 19.26 -22.67 -17.02
C LYS A 56 19.20 -24.17 -16.72
N LEU A 57 18.73 -24.54 -15.53
CA LEU A 57 18.60 -25.95 -15.15
C LEU A 57 17.58 -26.69 -16.02
N VAL A 58 16.43 -26.06 -16.29
CA VAL A 58 15.41 -26.61 -17.19
C VAL A 58 15.94 -26.74 -18.62
N GLY A 59 16.68 -25.73 -19.11
CA GLY A 59 17.33 -25.81 -20.42
C GLY A 59 18.35 -26.95 -20.54
N LEU A 60 19.09 -27.23 -19.46
CA LEU A 60 20.01 -28.38 -19.38
C LEU A 60 19.28 -29.72 -19.28
N ALA A 61 18.12 -29.77 -18.64
CA ALA A 61 17.34 -31.01 -18.49
C ALA A 61 16.58 -31.41 -19.77
N LEU A 62 16.26 -30.43 -20.63
CA LEU A 62 15.55 -30.63 -21.90
C LEU A 62 16.48 -30.94 -23.09
N ASN A 63 17.80 -30.89 -22.90
CA ASN A 63 18.81 -31.17 -23.93
C ASN A 63 19.59 -32.43 -23.59
#